data_AF-D0LW36-F1
#
_entry.id   AF-D0LW36-F1
#
_cell.length_a   1.000
_cell.length_b   1.000
_cell.length_c   1.000
_cell.angle_alpha   90.00
_cell.angle_beta   90.00
_cell.angle_gamma   90.00
#
_symmetry.space_group_name_H-M   'P 1'
#
loop_
_entity.id
_entity.type
_entity.pdbx_description
1 polymer ?
#
loop_
_entity_poly.entity_id
_entity_poly.type
_entity_poly.pdbx_seq_one_letter_code
_entity_poly.pdbx_strand_id
1 'polypeptide(L)'
;MKRLSRIATLAAVLSGAAASALAWEAETTHPGLTESAALHTDLHAHLRDQFGMPQGLFTALTVPPADAPELFRVLSALNPTHGYVPDARGSMAALSWLSLGSVVADVPVQHAAHHFFDPASGDGLSDATLPASAEAGHRMRATMIGADLPQTGKPAPDWLVHADNPMGLAQFVDQYEKAVSARSAGERRRHLAGALLAAGAMVHVLQDAASPSHARGDLAAHLEPIGPDAFDRGSRFERIAALVYGRLGVPAPRGAAVPASSLRAFFSNSEGTGLADLTAARWFSAGTLPAPVRVRAGMGSQQIAARLQQNLARPRPDVPRRLDLQAARTGGAHIADARGVCLADYRIDEDERLQWSLGEACMNQQIAAILPLAANYSAALLDWLFRGALAIAVAEQGIAVTVPEGAAALGAGTLSLYWDDARGVRSPLGAAIEMSAPQQAPIPAPPADAKAVAALFRGQDAAGEPLVAAGYLPL
;
A
#
# COMPACT_ATOMS: atom_id res chain seq x y z
N MET A 1 51.33 34.30 -8.85
CA MET A 1 50.74 33.52 -7.73
C MET A 1 49.29 33.20 -8.10
N LYS A 2 49.09 32.04 -8.73
CA LYS A 2 48.46 30.82 -8.17
C LYS A 2 46.93 30.88 -8.02
N ARG A 3 46.26 30.34 -9.06
CA ARG A 3 45.14 29.36 -9.05
C ARG A 3 43.82 29.74 -8.35
N LEU A 4 42.79 29.97 -9.17
CA LEU A 4 41.43 29.47 -8.90
C LEU A 4 40.94 28.72 -10.13
N SER A 5 41.16 27.41 -10.08
CA SER A 5 40.76 26.40 -11.04
C SER A 5 39.40 25.81 -10.62
N ARG A 6 38.48 25.75 -11.58
CA ARG A 6 37.56 24.62 -11.86
C ARG A 6 36.86 23.98 -10.64
N ILE A 7 35.59 24.33 -10.43
CA ILE A 7 34.53 23.35 -10.19
C ILE A 7 33.30 23.83 -10.97
N ALA A 8 33.25 23.44 -12.24
CA ALA A 8 31.99 23.23 -12.92
C ALA A 8 31.66 21.76 -12.70
N THR A 9 30.75 21.48 -11.76
CA THR A 9 30.12 20.16 -11.69
C THR A 9 28.74 20.32 -12.29
N LEU A 10 28.60 19.73 -13.47
CA LEU A 10 27.37 19.56 -14.24
C LEU A 10 26.23 19.13 -13.31
N ALA A 11 25.24 20.00 -13.14
CA ALA A 11 23.89 19.59 -12.77
C ALA A 11 23.24 18.99 -14.02
N ALA A 12 23.58 17.73 -14.30
CA ALA A 12 22.75 16.87 -15.12
C ALA A 12 22.00 15.95 -14.15
N VAL A 13 20.84 16.41 -13.67
CA VAL A 13 19.81 15.48 -13.20
C VAL A 13 19.36 14.76 -14.45
N LEU A 14 20.08 13.69 -14.81
CA LEU A 14 19.61 12.72 -15.76
C LEU A 14 18.38 12.10 -15.11
N SER A 15 17.21 12.44 -15.65
CA SER A 15 15.94 11.74 -15.49
C SER A 15 16.01 10.33 -16.10
N GLY A 16 17.11 9.61 -15.83
CA GLY A 16 17.11 8.17 -15.97
C GLY A 16 16.27 7.67 -14.82
N ALA A 17 15.12 7.08 -15.12
CA ALA A 17 14.40 6.26 -14.16
C ALA A 17 15.42 5.27 -13.60
N ALA A 18 15.93 5.55 -12.40
CA ALA A 18 16.63 4.54 -11.64
C ALA A 18 15.68 3.34 -11.59
N ALA A 19 16.17 2.14 -11.87
CA ALA A 19 15.37 0.95 -11.78
C ALA A 19 14.87 0.84 -10.34
N SER A 20 13.65 1.30 -10.11
CA SER A 20 12.98 1.26 -8.83
C SER A 20 12.32 -0.10 -8.73
N ALA A 21 12.54 -0.80 -7.62
CA ALA A 21 11.92 -2.09 -7.35
C ALA A 21 10.47 -1.86 -6.91
N LEU A 22 9.66 -1.30 -7.81
CA LEU A 22 8.26 -0.98 -7.60
C LEU A 22 7.40 -2.15 -8.03
N ALA A 23 6.37 -2.44 -7.24
CA ALA A 23 5.41 -3.48 -7.57
C ALA A 23 4.39 -2.97 -8.60
N TRP A 24 3.94 -1.72 -8.43
CA TRP A 24 3.12 -1.00 -9.39
C TRP A 24 3.71 0.39 -9.65
N GLU A 25 3.32 0.99 -10.76
CA GLU A 25 3.81 2.32 -11.08
C GLU A 25 3.18 3.34 -10.11
N ALA A 26 4.04 4.13 -9.45
CA ALA A 26 3.70 4.99 -8.32
C ALA A 26 2.81 6.18 -8.69
N GLU A 27 2.91 6.71 -9.91
CA GLU A 27 2.17 7.89 -10.35
C GLU A 27 0.80 7.58 -10.99
N THR A 28 0.53 6.31 -11.29
CA THR A 28 -0.64 5.87 -12.06
C THR A 28 -1.38 4.73 -11.37
N THR A 29 -0.78 3.55 -11.25
CA THR A 29 -1.50 2.34 -10.85
C THR A 29 -1.81 2.35 -9.34
N HIS A 30 -0.85 2.75 -8.51
CA HIS A 30 -1.07 2.94 -7.07
C HIS A 30 -2.19 3.94 -6.74
N PRO A 31 -2.16 5.19 -7.23
CA PRO A 31 -3.23 6.14 -6.95
C PRO A 31 -4.57 5.67 -7.53
N GLY A 32 -4.58 4.95 -8.66
CA GLY A 32 -5.79 4.32 -9.20
C GLY A 32 -6.40 3.28 -8.27
N LEU A 33 -5.59 2.38 -7.71
CA LEU A 33 -6.02 1.39 -6.71
C LEU A 33 -6.53 2.06 -5.43
N THR A 34 -5.81 3.06 -4.94
CA THR A 34 -6.18 3.81 -3.72
C THR A 34 -7.49 4.56 -3.90
N GLU A 35 -7.70 5.21 -5.04
CA GLU A 35 -8.96 5.91 -5.34
C GLU A 35 -10.13 4.95 -5.51
N SER A 36 -9.92 3.89 -6.28
CA SER A 36 -10.90 2.82 -6.46
C SER A 36 -11.32 2.25 -5.11
N ALA A 37 -10.36 1.94 -4.23
CA ALA A 37 -10.63 1.46 -2.88
C ALA A 37 -11.43 2.47 -2.05
N ALA A 38 -10.96 3.72 -1.93
CA ALA A 38 -11.61 4.74 -1.12
C ALA A 38 -13.07 5.01 -1.54
N LEU A 39 -13.36 4.98 -2.84
CA LEU A 39 -14.72 5.16 -3.37
C LEU A 39 -15.67 3.99 -3.07
N HIS A 40 -15.16 2.85 -2.61
CA HIS A 40 -15.93 1.66 -2.25
C HIS A 40 -15.90 1.37 -0.74
N THR A 41 -15.52 2.36 0.06
CA THR A 41 -15.51 2.30 1.53
C THR A 41 -16.52 3.30 2.10
N ASP A 42 -16.77 3.22 3.41
CA ASP A 42 -17.56 4.22 4.12
C ASP A 42 -16.77 5.51 4.43
N LEU A 43 -15.52 5.63 3.96
CA LEU A 43 -14.64 6.78 4.24
C LEU A 43 -15.29 8.12 3.88
N HIS A 44 -16.08 8.18 2.81
CA HIS A 44 -16.82 9.41 2.46
C HIS A 44 -17.82 9.81 3.56
N ALA A 45 -18.62 8.86 4.05
CA ALA A 45 -19.56 9.10 5.14
C ALA A 45 -18.82 9.38 6.45
N HIS A 46 -17.75 8.63 6.74
CA HIS A 46 -16.91 8.80 7.91
C HIS A 46 -16.34 10.23 8.03
N LEU A 47 -15.80 10.79 6.95
CA LEU A 47 -15.31 12.17 6.94
C LEU A 47 -16.43 13.19 7.17
N ARG A 48 -17.64 12.92 6.67
CA ARG A 48 -18.80 13.80 6.89
C ARG A 48 -19.25 13.75 8.34
N ASP A 49 -19.42 12.55 8.86
CA ASP A 49 -20.14 12.31 10.11
C ASP A 49 -19.20 12.43 11.32
N GLN A 50 -17.95 11.95 11.21
CA GLN A 50 -17.00 11.94 12.32
C GLN A 50 -16.09 13.19 12.36
N PHE A 51 -15.94 13.90 11.24
CA PHE A 51 -15.10 15.10 11.14
C PHE A 51 -15.87 16.38 10.76
N GLY A 52 -17.16 16.30 10.46
CA GLY A 52 -17.95 17.46 10.05
C GLY A 52 -17.49 18.04 8.70
N MET A 53 -16.96 17.21 7.80
CA MET A 53 -16.50 17.61 6.47
C MET A 53 -17.62 17.43 5.45
N PRO A 54 -18.41 18.46 5.08
CA PRO A 54 -19.70 18.25 4.42
C PRO A 54 -19.60 17.60 3.04
N GLN A 55 -18.45 17.72 2.37
CA GLN A 55 -18.18 17.13 1.05
C GLN A 55 -17.44 15.78 1.15
N GLY A 56 -17.23 15.26 2.36
CA GLY A 56 -16.51 14.00 2.61
C GLY A 56 -15.14 13.98 1.91
N LEU A 57 -14.92 12.94 1.11
CA LEU A 57 -13.73 12.76 0.25
C LEU A 57 -13.42 13.93 -0.70
N PHE A 58 -14.40 14.76 -1.05
CA PHE A 58 -14.20 15.90 -1.96
C PHE A 58 -13.93 17.22 -1.21
N THR A 59 -13.90 17.19 0.12
CA THR A 59 -13.60 18.37 0.92
C THR A 59 -12.17 18.84 0.65
N ALA A 60 -12.01 20.12 0.32
CA ALA A 60 -10.69 20.73 0.16
C ALA A 60 -9.98 20.85 1.52
N LEU A 61 -8.79 20.26 1.62
CA LEU A 61 -7.89 20.35 2.76
C LEU A 61 -6.62 21.09 2.33
N THR A 62 -6.11 21.94 3.21
CA THR A 62 -4.96 22.79 2.94
C THR A 62 -3.80 22.47 3.87
N VAL A 63 -2.65 22.13 3.29
CA VAL A 63 -1.36 22.01 3.98
C VAL A 63 -0.44 23.09 3.42
N PRO A 64 -0.27 24.23 4.09
CA PRO A 64 0.60 25.29 3.59
C PRO A 64 2.02 24.77 3.34
N PRO A 65 2.68 25.14 2.22
CA PRO A 65 4.04 24.66 1.91
C PRO A 65 5.06 24.91 3.01
N ALA A 66 4.92 26.02 3.75
CA ALA A 66 5.78 26.38 4.86
C ALA A 66 5.71 25.38 6.04
N ASP A 67 4.59 24.66 6.19
CA ASP A 67 4.40 23.69 7.27
C ASP A 67 4.94 22.30 6.92
N ALA A 68 5.21 22.02 5.64
CA ALA A 68 5.69 20.71 5.16
C ALA A 68 6.71 20.85 4.01
N PRO A 69 7.83 21.58 4.20
CA PRO A 69 8.75 21.92 3.11
C PRO A 69 9.32 20.69 2.39
N GLU A 70 9.63 19.60 3.11
CA GLU A 70 10.15 18.38 2.52
C GLU A 70 9.12 17.68 1.61
N LEU A 71 7.85 17.66 2.02
CA LEU A 71 6.77 17.12 1.19
C LEU A 71 6.64 17.93 -0.10
N PHE A 72 6.66 19.26 -0.02
CA PHE A 72 6.56 20.11 -1.20
C PHE A 72 7.79 20.05 -2.09
N ARG A 73 8.97 19.74 -1.54
CA ARG A 73 10.16 19.42 -2.34
C ARG A 73 9.94 18.16 -3.17
N VAL A 74 9.38 17.09 -2.58
CA VAL A 74 9.04 15.86 -3.31
C VAL A 74 7.97 16.12 -4.37
N LEU A 75 6.90 16.83 -4.01
CA LEU A 75 5.81 17.19 -4.92
C LEU A 75 6.27 17.97 -6.15
N SER A 76 7.30 18.81 -6.01
CA SER A 76 7.85 19.60 -7.12
C SER A 76 8.47 18.74 -8.25
N ALA A 77 8.78 17.47 -7.97
CA ALA A 77 9.29 16.51 -8.94
C ALA A 77 8.19 15.71 -9.65
N LEU A 78 6.95 15.75 -9.16
CA LEU A 78 5.82 15.00 -9.71
C LEU A 78 5.14 15.77 -10.85
N ASN A 79 4.47 15.04 -11.75
CA ASN A 79 3.69 15.68 -12.81
C ASN A 79 2.41 16.34 -12.26
N PRO A 80 2.24 17.66 -12.37
CA PRO A 80 1.07 18.35 -11.83
C PRO A 80 -0.24 17.97 -12.52
N THR A 81 -0.21 17.41 -13.73
CA THR A 81 -1.44 17.01 -14.45
C THR A 81 -2.08 15.75 -13.88
N HIS A 82 -1.38 15.02 -13.00
CA HIS A 82 -1.88 13.78 -12.43
C HIS A 82 -2.80 14.00 -11.20
N GLY A 83 -3.15 15.23 -10.82
CA GLY A 83 -4.27 15.49 -9.88
C GLY A 83 -4.03 15.18 -8.40
N TYR A 84 -2.81 14.83 -8.00
CA TYR A 84 -2.36 14.69 -6.61
C TYR A 84 -1.27 15.73 -6.23
N VAL A 85 -1.02 16.71 -7.10
CA VAL A 85 -0.21 17.89 -6.76
C VAL A 85 -1.16 19.01 -6.31
N PRO A 86 -1.02 19.53 -5.08
CA PRO A 86 -1.90 20.58 -4.57
C PRO A 86 -1.67 21.92 -5.28
N ASP A 87 -2.62 22.85 -5.13
CA ASP A 87 -2.46 24.22 -5.64
C ASP A 87 -1.30 24.98 -4.93
N ALA A 88 -0.99 26.21 -5.37
CA ALA A 88 0.09 27.02 -4.79
C ALA A 88 -0.07 27.32 -3.29
N ARG A 89 -1.27 27.15 -2.72
CA ARG A 89 -1.55 27.30 -1.28
C ARG A 89 -1.44 25.98 -0.54
N GLY A 90 -1.18 24.88 -1.25
CA GLY A 90 -1.20 23.54 -0.72
C GLY A 90 -2.61 22.99 -0.52
N SER A 91 -3.58 23.41 -1.34
CA SER A 91 -4.97 22.95 -1.24
C SER A 91 -5.32 21.90 -2.30
N MET A 92 -5.96 20.81 -1.87
CA MET A 92 -6.58 19.80 -2.75
C MET A 92 -7.64 18.98 -1.99
N ALA A 93 -8.37 18.13 -2.71
CA ALA A 93 -9.41 17.28 -2.10
C ALA A 93 -8.83 16.26 -1.11
N ALA A 94 -9.62 15.84 -0.12
CA ALA A 94 -9.24 14.79 0.82
C ALA A 94 -8.86 13.48 0.11
N LEU A 95 -9.59 13.09 -0.94
CA LEU A 95 -9.23 11.95 -1.78
C LEU A 95 -7.85 12.13 -2.43
N SER A 96 -7.53 13.33 -2.93
CA SER A 96 -6.21 13.61 -3.51
C SER A 96 -5.07 13.53 -2.48
N TRP A 97 -5.30 13.90 -1.22
CA TRP A 97 -4.33 13.69 -0.13
C TRP A 97 -4.09 12.23 0.17
N LEU A 98 -5.15 11.42 0.15
CA LEU A 98 -5.05 9.97 0.28
C LEU A 98 -4.27 9.37 -0.90
N SER A 99 -4.63 9.70 -2.13
CA SER A 99 -3.90 9.25 -3.33
C SER A 99 -2.43 9.66 -3.30
N LEU A 100 -2.13 10.90 -2.94
CA LEU A 100 -0.77 11.40 -2.82
C LEU A 100 0.07 10.54 -1.86
N GLY A 101 -0.51 10.10 -0.76
CA GLY A 101 0.14 9.19 0.19
C GLY A 101 0.67 7.94 -0.49
N SER A 102 -0.13 7.37 -1.40
CA SER A 102 0.28 6.19 -2.18
C SER A 102 1.33 6.48 -3.25
N VAL A 103 1.49 7.74 -3.68
CA VAL A 103 2.53 8.14 -4.64
C VAL A 103 3.88 8.37 -3.95
N VAL A 104 3.86 8.91 -2.73
CA VAL A 104 5.10 9.29 -2.02
C VAL A 104 5.64 8.20 -1.09
N ALA A 105 4.98 7.04 -0.99
CA ALA A 105 5.37 5.95 -0.09
C ALA A 105 6.81 5.48 -0.32
N ASP A 106 7.24 5.42 -1.59
CA ASP A 106 8.61 5.08 -1.99
C ASP A 106 9.61 6.23 -1.88
N VAL A 107 9.25 7.34 -1.24
CA VAL A 107 10.14 8.50 -1.16
C VAL A 107 10.70 8.65 0.27
N PRO A 108 12.03 8.60 0.43
CA PRO A 108 13.05 8.37 -0.60
C PRO A 108 13.12 6.89 -1.04
N VAL A 109 13.69 6.64 -2.24
CA VAL A 109 13.66 5.33 -2.94
C VAL A 109 14.09 4.13 -2.09
N GLN A 110 14.88 4.35 -1.04
CA GLN A 110 15.29 3.31 -0.11
C GLN A 110 14.11 2.67 0.62
N HIS A 111 12.98 3.38 0.77
CA HIS A 111 11.77 2.84 1.38
C HIS A 111 11.20 1.64 0.60
N ALA A 112 11.35 1.60 -0.72
CA ALA A 112 10.85 0.51 -1.56
C ALA A 112 11.45 -0.86 -1.16
N ALA A 113 12.66 -0.90 -0.60
CA ALA A 113 13.24 -2.14 -0.08
C ALA A 113 12.42 -2.75 1.06
N HIS A 114 11.64 -1.93 1.78
CA HIS A 114 10.76 -2.36 2.87
C HIS A 114 9.38 -2.81 2.41
N HIS A 115 9.09 -2.80 1.10
CA HIS A 115 7.76 -3.17 0.57
C HIS A 115 7.67 -4.62 0.11
N PHE A 116 8.73 -5.40 0.34
CA PHE A 116 8.76 -6.84 0.12
C PHE A 116 8.26 -7.58 1.37
N PHE A 117 7.52 -8.65 1.16
CA PHE A 117 7.13 -9.55 2.24
C PHE A 117 6.85 -10.96 1.71
N ASP A 118 7.67 -11.91 2.13
CA ASP A 118 7.47 -13.32 1.85
C ASP A 118 6.67 -13.99 2.99
N PRO A 119 5.41 -14.40 2.77
CA PRO A 119 4.62 -15.02 3.83
C PRO A 119 5.14 -16.39 4.27
N ALA A 120 5.94 -17.07 3.43
CA ALA A 120 6.46 -18.40 3.76
C ALA A 120 7.59 -18.37 4.77
N SER A 121 8.43 -17.33 4.74
CA SER A 121 9.54 -17.15 5.68
C SER A 121 9.27 -16.05 6.72
N GLY A 122 8.36 -15.12 6.43
CA GLY A 122 8.11 -13.92 7.22
C GLY A 122 9.09 -12.78 6.95
N ASP A 123 10.00 -12.94 5.97
CA ASP A 123 11.07 -11.98 5.70
C ASP A 123 10.66 -10.88 4.71
N GLY A 124 11.41 -9.78 4.74
CA GLY A 124 11.39 -8.74 3.71
C GLY A 124 12.40 -9.03 2.60
N LEU A 125 12.86 -7.98 1.92
CA LEU A 125 13.94 -8.09 0.94
C LEU A 125 15.24 -8.56 1.62
N SER A 126 15.94 -9.52 1.02
CA SER A 126 17.24 -9.99 1.52
C SER A 126 18.21 -10.34 0.39
N ASP A 127 19.51 -10.20 0.63
CA ASP A 127 20.58 -10.58 -0.31
C ASP A 127 20.51 -12.05 -0.75
N ALA A 128 19.97 -12.92 0.10
CA ALA A 128 19.86 -14.35 -0.18
C ALA A 128 18.96 -14.65 -1.39
N THR A 129 18.08 -13.73 -1.80
CA THR A 129 17.18 -13.90 -2.94
C THR A 129 17.76 -13.38 -4.26
N LEU A 130 18.92 -12.70 -4.24
CA LEU A 130 19.60 -12.26 -5.46
C LEU A 130 20.48 -13.39 -6.04
N PRO A 131 20.26 -13.80 -7.31
CA PRO A 131 21.22 -14.65 -8.00
C PRO A 131 22.60 -13.99 -8.04
N ALA A 132 23.69 -14.74 -7.88
CA ALA A 132 25.06 -14.21 -7.86
C ALA A 132 25.40 -13.36 -9.12
N SER A 133 24.79 -13.67 -10.27
CA SER A 133 24.91 -12.88 -11.51
C SER A 133 24.18 -11.53 -11.45
N ALA A 134 23.07 -11.44 -10.72
CA ALA A 134 22.34 -10.20 -10.46
C ALA A 134 23.05 -9.34 -9.41
N GLU A 135 23.71 -9.96 -8.43
CA GLU A 135 24.44 -9.28 -7.36
C GLU A 135 25.61 -8.43 -7.89
N ALA A 136 26.40 -8.97 -8.83
CA ALA A 136 27.49 -8.23 -9.48
C ALA A 136 26.98 -7.02 -10.28
N GLY A 137 25.85 -7.18 -10.99
CA GLY A 137 25.19 -6.11 -11.73
C GLY A 137 24.60 -5.03 -10.82
N HIS A 138 23.96 -5.44 -9.71
CA HIS A 138 23.37 -4.53 -8.72
C HIS A 138 24.43 -3.64 -8.06
N ARG A 139 25.54 -4.22 -7.58
CA ARG A 139 26.63 -3.47 -6.93
C ARG A 139 27.29 -2.46 -7.85
N MET A 140 27.54 -2.83 -9.11
CA MET A 140 28.06 -1.89 -10.11
C MET A 140 27.10 -0.72 -10.36
N ARG A 141 25.79 -0.98 -10.31
CA ARG A 141 24.76 -0.02 -10.69
C ARG A 141 24.36 0.92 -9.57
N ALA A 142 24.18 0.42 -8.35
CA ALA A 142 24.03 1.23 -7.14
C ALA A 142 25.09 2.35 -7.08
N THR A 143 26.32 1.99 -7.45
CA THR A 143 27.46 2.90 -7.55
C THR A 143 27.36 3.92 -8.71
N MET A 144 26.71 3.59 -9.83
CA MET A 144 26.62 4.43 -11.03
C MET A 144 25.40 5.36 -11.09
N ILE A 145 24.22 4.93 -10.61
CA ILE A 145 22.96 5.70 -10.72
C ILE A 145 22.52 6.35 -9.41
N GLY A 146 23.23 6.13 -8.29
CA GLY A 146 22.94 6.78 -7.01
C GLY A 146 21.62 6.36 -6.34
N ALA A 147 20.95 5.34 -6.89
CA ALA A 147 19.77 4.71 -6.32
C ALA A 147 20.18 3.36 -5.72
N ASP A 148 20.82 3.42 -4.56
CA ASP A 148 21.18 2.23 -3.80
C ASP A 148 19.93 1.77 -3.04
N LEU A 149 19.17 0.84 -3.63
CA LEU A 149 18.18 0.10 -2.86
C LEU A 149 18.94 -0.69 -1.78
N PRO A 150 18.58 -0.53 -0.50
CA PRO A 150 19.16 -1.34 0.55
C PRO A 150 19.09 -2.83 0.19
N GLN A 151 20.21 -3.52 0.38
CA GLN A 151 20.36 -4.97 0.18
C GLN A 151 19.44 -5.80 1.10
N THR A 152 18.95 -5.19 2.17
CA THR A 152 17.97 -5.78 3.08
C THR A 152 16.89 -4.77 3.41
N GLY A 153 15.67 -5.28 3.58
CA GLY A 153 14.53 -4.48 3.97
C GLY A 153 13.78 -5.11 5.13
N LYS A 154 13.18 -4.27 5.98
CA LYS A 154 12.19 -4.73 6.95
C LYS A 154 11.01 -5.36 6.18
N PRO A 155 10.44 -6.46 6.68
CA PRO A 155 9.19 -6.99 6.12
C PRO A 155 8.12 -5.90 6.05
N ALA A 156 7.37 -5.83 4.93
CA ALA A 156 6.32 -4.84 4.72
C ALA A 156 5.37 -4.60 5.93
N PRO A 157 4.77 -5.64 6.57
CA PRO A 157 3.92 -5.42 7.74
C PRO A 157 4.67 -4.82 8.94
N ASP A 158 5.96 -5.13 9.11
CA ASP A 158 6.79 -4.56 10.19
C ASP A 158 7.21 -3.13 9.89
N TRP A 159 7.44 -2.80 8.62
CA TRP A 159 7.73 -1.44 8.19
C TRP A 159 6.57 -0.49 8.47
N LEU A 160 5.33 -0.94 8.29
CA LEU A 160 4.14 -0.11 8.58
C LEU A 160 4.01 0.31 10.04
N VAL A 161 4.55 -0.48 10.97
CA VAL A 161 4.53 -0.16 12.41
C VAL A 161 5.88 0.33 12.94
N HIS A 162 6.88 0.45 12.07
CA HIS A 162 8.22 0.85 12.47
C HIS A 162 8.28 2.33 12.83
N ALA A 163 9.03 2.67 13.88
CA ALA A 163 9.17 4.06 14.34
C ALA A 163 9.84 4.99 13.30
N ASP A 164 10.72 4.43 12.47
CA ASP A 164 11.40 5.17 11.41
C ASP A 164 10.54 5.39 10.15
N ASN A 165 9.36 4.77 10.06
CA ASN A 165 8.47 5.00 8.92
C ASN A 165 7.68 6.30 9.14
N PRO A 166 7.98 7.39 8.41
CA PRO A 166 7.37 8.70 8.64
C PRO A 166 5.89 8.74 8.25
N MET A 167 5.38 7.71 7.57
CA MET A 167 4.00 7.60 7.11
C MET A 167 3.35 6.29 7.56
N GLY A 168 3.93 5.61 8.56
CA GLY A 168 3.38 4.39 9.14
C GLY A 168 2.21 4.62 10.09
N LEU A 169 1.75 3.54 10.74
CA LEU A 169 0.60 3.53 11.65
C LEU A 169 0.73 4.55 12.79
N ALA A 170 1.93 4.72 13.34
CA ALA A 170 2.18 5.70 14.40
C ALA A 170 1.89 7.14 13.93
N GLN A 171 2.33 7.49 12.71
CA GLN A 171 2.04 8.80 12.13
C GLN A 171 0.55 8.96 11.82
N PHE A 172 -0.09 7.93 11.25
CA PHE A 172 -1.53 7.94 11.01
C PHE A 172 -2.31 8.25 12.29
N VAL A 173 -2.04 7.50 13.37
CA VAL A 173 -2.67 7.68 14.69
C VAL A 173 -2.43 9.09 15.25
N ASP A 174 -1.19 9.59 15.19
CA ASP A 174 -0.85 10.94 15.66
C ASP A 174 -1.58 12.04 14.90
N GLN A 175 -1.57 11.97 13.55
CA GLN A 175 -2.24 12.96 12.72
C GLN A 175 -3.76 12.88 12.86
N TYR A 176 -4.32 11.68 12.99
CA TYR A 176 -5.75 11.49 13.21
C TYR A 176 -6.19 12.11 14.54
N GLU A 177 -5.48 11.84 15.64
CA GLU A 177 -5.76 12.48 16.92
C GLU A 177 -5.78 14.00 16.77
N LYS A 178 -4.73 14.58 16.17
CA LYS A 178 -4.62 16.03 16.01
C LYS A 178 -5.70 16.60 15.08
N ALA A 179 -6.16 15.84 14.10
CA ALA A 179 -7.28 16.21 13.24
C ALA A 179 -8.57 16.40 14.04
N VAL A 180 -8.71 15.67 15.15
CA VAL A 180 -9.84 15.83 16.08
C VAL A 180 -9.53 16.86 17.16
N SER A 181 -8.34 16.90 17.75
CA SER A 181 -8.12 17.69 18.98
C SER A 181 -7.61 19.12 18.73
N ALA A 182 -7.05 19.41 17.54
CA ALA A 182 -6.37 20.68 17.33
C ALA A 182 -7.29 21.91 17.48
N ARG A 183 -6.69 22.99 17.99
CA ARG A 183 -7.39 24.19 18.44
C ARG A 183 -8.15 24.87 17.30
N SER A 184 -7.51 25.11 16.16
CA SER A 184 -8.17 25.80 15.04
C SER A 184 -8.69 24.83 13.99
N ALA A 185 -9.74 25.23 13.27
CA ALA A 185 -10.28 24.46 12.14
C ALA A 185 -9.23 24.24 11.03
N GLY A 186 -8.32 25.20 10.83
CA GLY A 186 -7.21 25.09 9.88
C GLY A 186 -6.21 24.00 10.26
N GLU A 187 -5.77 23.97 11.52
CA GLU A 187 -4.88 22.92 12.04
C GLU A 187 -5.56 21.54 11.95
N ARG A 188 -6.82 21.42 12.34
CA ARG A 188 -7.58 20.15 12.24
C ARG A 188 -7.61 19.61 10.80
N ARG A 189 -7.90 20.47 9.82
CA ARG A 189 -7.91 20.09 8.39
C ARG A 189 -6.52 19.70 7.88
N ARG A 190 -5.48 20.40 8.32
CA ARG A 190 -4.09 20.07 7.98
C ARG A 190 -3.69 18.69 8.51
N HIS A 191 -4.03 18.41 9.76
CA HIS A 191 -3.77 17.11 10.37
C HIS A 191 -4.61 16.00 9.73
N LEU A 192 -5.85 16.30 9.32
CA LEU A 192 -6.65 15.34 8.54
C LEU A 192 -5.98 15.00 7.21
N ALA A 193 -5.42 15.99 6.51
CA ALA A 193 -4.62 15.74 5.31
C ALA A 193 -3.39 14.86 5.60
N GLY A 194 -2.70 15.09 6.72
CA GLY A 194 -1.58 14.26 7.17
C GLY A 194 -1.99 12.81 7.49
N ALA A 195 -3.15 12.61 8.11
CA ALA A 195 -3.69 11.27 8.38
C ALA A 195 -4.05 10.54 7.09
N LEU A 196 -4.68 11.23 6.13
CA LEU A 196 -5.00 10.66 4.81
C LEU A 196 -3.72 10.34 4.01
N LEU A 197 -2.71 11.21 4.06
CA LEU A 197 -1.41 10.96 3.45
C LEU A 197 -0.76 9.68 4.02
N ALA A 198 -0.75 9.51 5.35
CA ALA A 198 -0.23 8.31 5.99
C ALA A 198 -1.05 7.07 5.61
N ALA A 199 -2.38 7.14 5.64
CA ALA A 199 -3.25 6.04 5.24
C ALA A 199 -2.99 5.59 3.78
N GLY A 200 -2.79 6.55 2.87
CA GLY A 200 -2.46 6.27 1.47
C GLY A 200 -1.11 5.57 1.30
N ALA A 201 -0.11 5.99 2.07
CA ALA A 201 1.20 5.33 2.07
C ALA A 201 1.12 3.90 2.64
N MET A 202 0.32 3.68 3.69
CA MET A 202 0.09 2.33 4.23
C MET A 202 -0.62 1.42 3.23
N VAL A 203 -1.61 1.96 2.51
CA VAL A 203 -2.34 1.26 1.45
C VAL A 203 -1.40 0.90 0.29
N HIS A 204 -0.48 1.78 -0.11
CA HIS A 204 0.54 1.47 -1.10
C HIS A 204 1.37 0.24 -0.72
N VAL A 205 1.90 0.19 0.50
CA VAL A 205 2.71 -0.94 0.96
C VAL A 205 1.91 -2.25 0.96
N LEU A 206 0.61 -2.20 1.27
CA LEU A 206 -0.27 -3.36 1.13
C LEU A 206 -0.50 -3.75 -0.35
N GLN A 207 -0.71 -2.77 -1.23
CA GLN A 207 -0.88 -3.02 -2.68
C GLN A 207 0.34 -3.72 -3.27
N ASP A 208 1.54 -3.41 -2.79
CA ASP A 208 2.77 -4.08 -3.20
C ASP A 208 2.75 -5.59 -2.93
N ALA A 209 2.14 -6.03 -1.84
CA ALA A 209 1.95 -7.47 -1.56
C ALA A 209 1.03 -8.19 -2.57
N ALA A 210 0.33 -7.46 -3.44
CA ALA A 210 -0.40 -8.03 -4.57
C ALA A 210 0.49 -8.36 -5.77
N SER A 211 1.70 -7.78 -5.86
CA SER A 211 2.66 -8.12 -6.89
C SER A 211 3.35 -9.45 -6.55
N PRO A 212 3.39 -10.43 -7.48
CA PRO A 212 4.05 -11.71 -7.23
C PRO A 212 5.53 -11.57 -6.85
N SER A 213 6.25 -10.58 -7.37
CA SER A 213 7.67 -10.40 -7.04
C SER A 213 7.86 -9.88 -5.61
N HIS A 214 7.04 -8.93 -5.16
CA HIS A 214 7.11 -8.39 -3.80
C HIS A 214 6.67 -9.41 -2.75
N ALA A 215 5.61 -10.18 -3.04
CA ALA A 215 5.13 -11.27 -2.19
C ALA A 215 6.09 -12.48 -2.10
N ARG A 216 7.17 -12.48 -2.89
CA ARG A 216 8.15 -13.58 -2.97
C ARG A 216 9.60 -13.12 -2.76
N GLY A 217 9.84 -11.86 -2.42
CA GLY A 217 11.19 -11.33 -2.28
C GLY A 217 12.03 -11.38 -3.58
N ASP A 218 11.38 -11.41 -4.75
CA ASP A 218 12.02 -11.61 -6.05
C ASP A 218 12.47 -10.29 -6.67
N LEU A 219 13.57 -9.74 -6.14
CA LEU A 219 14.18 -8.52 -6.66
C LEU A 219 14.69 -8.69 -8.10
N ALA A 220 15.04 -9.92 -8.51
CA ALA A 220 15.55 -10.18 -9.85
C ALA A 220 14.53 -9.82 -10.94
N ALA A 221 13.23 -9.97 -10.66
CA ALA A 221 12.15 -9.57 -11.56
C ALA A 221 12.13 -8.05 -11.87
N HIS A 222 12.73 -7.21 -11.02
CA HIS A 222 12.83 -5.77 -11.22
C HIS A 222 14.13 -5.35 -11.92
N LEU A 223 15.00 -6.31 -12.25
CA LEU A 223 16.27 -6.08 -12.93
C LEU A 223 16.24 -6.56 -14.39
N GLU A 224 15.06 -6.93 -14.90
CA GLU A 224 14.88 -7.42 -16.26
C GLU A 224 14.97 -6.27 -17.28
N PRO A 225 15.51 -6.52 -18.49
CA PRO A 225 15.44 -5.55 -19.58
C PRO A 225 13.98 -5.32 -19.99
N ILE A 226 13.52 -4.06 -19.97
CA ILE A 226 12.17 -3.66 -20.41
C ILE A 226 12.19 -2.84 -21.71
N GLY A 227 13.38 -2.51 -22.22
CA GLY A 227 13.57 -1.85 -23.51
C GLY A 227 14.90 -2.19 -24.18
N PRO A 228 15.23 -1.53 -25.30
CA PRO A 228 16.46 -1.80 -26.06
C PRO A 228 17.72 -1.23 -25.40
N ASP A 229 17.56 -0.26 -24.50
CA ASP A 229 18.67 0.31 -23.74
C ASP A 229 19.07 -0.64 -22.60
N ALA A 230 20.37 -0.90 -22.43
CA ALA A 230 20.89 -1.73 -21.34
C ALA A 230 20.56 -1.19 -19.94
N PHE A 231 20.26 0.11 -19.85
CA PHE A 231 19.80 0.80 -18.66
C PHE A 231 18.27 0.84 -18.52
N ASP A 232 17.49 0.49 -19.54
CA ASP A 232 16.04 0.38 -19.45
C ASP A 232 15.68 -0.99 -18.82
N ARG A 233 15.71 -1.03 -17.49
CA ARG A 233 15.42 -2.22 -16.68
C ARG A 233 14.39 -1.90 -15.61
N GLY A 234 13.54 -2.87 -15.32
CA GLY A 234 12.46 -2.76 -14.36
C GLY A 234 11.61 -4.01 -14.38
N SER A 235 10.44 -3.94 -13.74
CA SER A 235 9.47 -5.03 -13.76
C SER A 235 8.60 -4.91 -15.03
N ARG A 236 8.68 -5.90 -15.93
CA ARG A 236 7.77 -5.97 -17.09
C ARG A 236 6.31 -6.03 -16.66
N PHE A 237 6.05 -6.69 -15.54
CA PHE A 237 4.72 -6.83 -14.95
C PHE A 237 4.14 -5.46 -14.53
N GLU A 238 4.94 -4.66 -13.82
CA GLU A 238 4.59 -3.30 -13.42
C GLU A 238 4.35 -2.40 -14.65
N ARG A 239 5.24 -2.45 -15.65
CA ARG A 239 5.07 -1.68 -16.90
C ARG A 239 3.79 -2.03 -17.65
N ILE A 240 3.41 -3.31 -17.73
CA ILE A 240 2.14 -3.72 -18.35
C ILE A 240 0.96 -3.16 -17.54
N ALA A 241 1.01 -3.23 -16.21
CA ALA A 241 -0.04 -2.68 -15.36
C ALA A 241 -0.24 -1.17 -15.61
N ALA A 242 0.85 -0.41 -15.66
CA ALA A 242 0.85 1.02 -15.93
C ALA A 242 0.29 1.36 -17.32
N LEU A 243 0.69 0.61 -18.36
CA LEU A 243 0.27 0.88 -19.74
C LEU A 243 -1.18 0.47 -20.03
N VAL A 244 -1.61 -0.67 -19.50
CA VAL A 244 -2.94 -1.24 -19.79
C VAL A 244 -4.01 -0.65 -18.89
N TYR A 245 -3.70 -0.48 -17.60
CA TYR A 245 -4.66 -0.03 -16.60
C TYR A 245 -4.38 1.42 -16.19
N GLY A 246 -3.11 1.74 -15.90
CA GLY A 246 -2.72 3.07 -15.41
C GLY A 246 -3.58 3.47 -14.21
N ARG A 247 -3.91 4.76 -14.11
CA ARG A 247 -4.77 5.27 -13.02
C ARG A 247 -6.26 4.98 -13.22
N LEU A 248 -6.76 5.20 -14.42
CA LEU A 248 -8.20 5.20 -14.71
C LEU A 248 -8.77 3.84 -15.10
N GLY A 249 -7.92 2.88 -15.45
CA GLY A 249 -8.31 1.53 -15.85
C GLY A 249 -8.31 0.52 -14.70
N VAL A 250 -7.92 0.92 -13.48
CA VAL A 250 -7.92 0.02 -12.32
C VAL A 250 -9.36 -0.44 -12.02
N PRO A 251 -9.62 -1.75 -11.95
CA PRO A 251 -10.95 -2.27 -11.66
C PRO A 251 -11.41 -1.94 -10.24
N ALA A 252 -12.73 -1.93 -10.04
CA ALA A 252 -13.34 -1.86 -8.72
C ALA A 252 -12.93 -3.05 -7.84
N PRO A 253 -12.93 -2.89 -6.49
CA PRO A 253 -12.81 -3.99 -5.54
C PRO A 253 -13.73 -5.16 -5.89
N ARG A 254 -13.19 -6.39 -5.84
CA ARG A 254 -13.99 -7.60 -6.03
C ARG A 254 -13.50 -8.72 -5.12
N GLY A 255 -14.43 -9.34 -4.41
CA GLY A 255 -14.12 -10.48 -3.55
C GLY A 255 -15.14 -10.63 -2.42
N ALA A 256 -14.88 -11.58 -1.54
CA ALA A 256 -15.52 -11.59 -0.23
C ALA A 256 -14.95 -10.44 0.63
N ALA A 257 -15.66 -10.10 1.70
CA ALA A 257 -15.11 -9.24 2.74
C ALA A 257 -13.77 -9.82 3.23
N VAL A 258 -12.79 -8.96 3.49
CA VAL A 258 -11.47 -9.37 3.98
C VAL A 258 -11.52 -9.39 5.50
N PRO A 259 -11.52 -10.57 6.15
CA PRO A 259 -11.44 -10.63 7.59
C PRO A 259 -10.01 -10.33 8.02
N ALA A 260 -9.80 -9.21 8.72
CA ALA A 260 -8.52 -8.86 9.30
C ALA A 260 -8.70 -8.37 10.73
N SER A 261 -8.19 -9.16 11.68
CA SER A 261 -8.22 -8.80 13.11
C SER A 261 -7.05 -7.88 13.51
N SER A 262 -6.04 -7.74 12.64
CA SER A 262 -4.85 -6.90 12.86
C SER A 262 -4.31 -6.36 11.54
N LEU A 263 -3.47 -5.33 11.61
CA LEU A 263 -2.79 -4.79 10.43
C LEU A 263 -1.97 -5.86 9.68
N ARG A 264 -1.26 -6.71 10.42
CA ARG A 264 -0.46 -7.81 9.84
C ARG A 264 -1.32 -8.85 9.12
N ALA A 265 -2.54 -9.10 9.59
CA ALA A 265 -3.44 -10.10 9.00
C ALA A 265 -3.86 -9.77 7.55
N PHE A 266 -3.78 -8.49 7.15
CA PHE A 266 -3.96 -8.10 5.74
C PHE A 266 -2.87 -8.63 4.83
N PHE A 267 -1.66 -8.86 5.34
CA PHE A 267 -0.52 -9.39 4.57
C PHE A 267 -0.46 -10.90 4.66
N SER A 268 -0.48 -11.45 5.88
CA SER A 268 -0.45 -12.89 6.12
C SER A 268 -1.12 -13.27 7.42
N ASN A 269 -1.78 -14.43 7.44
CA ASN A 269 -2.42 -14.99 8.63
C ASN A 269 -2.41 -16.53 8.61
N SER A 270 -2.83 -17.15 9.72
CA SER A 270 -2.83 -18.60 9.88
C SER A 270 -3.77 -19.35 8.93
N GLU A 271 -4.76 -18.65 8.35
CA GLU A 271 -5.69 -19.21 7.37
C GLU A 271 -5.13 -19.12 5.93
N GLY A 272 -4.00 -18.45 5.72
CA GLY A 272 -3.43 -18.21 4.40
C GLY A 272 -4.30 -17.27 3.55
N THR A 273 -5.07 -16.40 4.20
CA THR A 273 -5.99 -15.46 3.56
C THR A 273 -5.43 -14.04 3.53
N GLY A 274 -4.18 -13.79 3.92
CA GLY A 274 -3.55 -12.50 3.71
C GLY A 274 -3.26 -12.24 2.22
N LEU A 275 -3.13 -10.99 1.82
CA LEU A 275 -2.87 -10.63 0.42
C LEU A 275 -1.57 -11.24 -0.09
N ALA A 276 -0.50 -11.21 0.70
CA ALA A 276 0.77 -11.83 0.34
C ALA A 276 0.61 -13.35 0.25
N ASP A 277 -0.12 -13.99 1.18
CA ASP A 277 -0.40 -15.44 1.16
C ASP A 277 -1.07 -15.83 -0.16
N LEU A 278 -2.16 -15.13 -0.51
CA LEU A 278 -2.93 -15.40 -1.72
C LEU A 278 -2.09 -15.17 -2.97
N THR A 279 -1.30 -14.09 -3.00
CA THR A 279 -0.45 -13.76 -4.13
C THR A 279 0.65 -14.80 -4.34
N ALA A 280 1.41 -15.10 -3.28
CA ALA A 280 2.49 -16.09 -3.28
C ALA A 280 1.99 -17.54 -3.43
N ALA A 281 0.71 -17.83 -3.18
CA ALA A 281 0.16 -19.14 -3.45
C ALA A 281 -0.26 -19.34 -4.92
N ARG A 282 -0.64 -18.25 -5.62
CA ARG A 282 -1.38 -18.34 -6.89
C ARG A 282 -0.58 -17.97 -8.12
N TRP A 283 0.34 -17.01 -8.04
CA TRP A 283 1.02 -16.48 -9.23
C TRP A 283 2.53 -16.56 -9.12
N PHE A 284 3.18 -16.87 -10.24
CA PHE A 284 4.63 -16.84 -10.36
C PHE A 284 5.11 -15.39 -10.54
N SER A 285 6.28 -15.10 -10.02
CA SER A 285 7.12 -14.00 -10.49
C SER A 285 8.19 -14.56 -11.44
N ALA A 286 8.84 -13.71 -12.24
CA ALA A 286 9.77 -14.18 -13.25
C ALA A 286 10.94 -14.99 -12.67
N GLY A 287 11.51 -14.58 -11.54
CA GLY A 287 12.58 -15.28 -10.83
C GLY A 287 12.12 -16.50 -10.03
N THR A 288 10.81 -16.78 -9.94
CA THR A 288 10.27 -17.97 -9.25
C THR A 288 9.67 -19.01 -10.17
N LEU A 289 9.81 -18.84 -11.49
CA LEU A 289 9.47 -19.86 -12.48
C LEU A 289 10.30 -21.15 -12.26
N PRO A 290 9.78 -22.32 -12.68
CA PRO A 290 10.53 -23.56 -12.59
C PRO A 290 11.84 -23.50 -13.39
N ALA A 291 12.92 -24.06 -12.84
CA ALA A 291 14.18 -24.14 -13.59
C ALA A 291 14.02 -25.05 -14.84
N PRO A 292 14.75 -24.78 -15.94
CA PRO A 292 14.61 -25.58 -17.15
C PRO A 292 15.01 -27.05 -16.95
N VAL A 293 14.15 -27.98 -17.36
CA VAL A 293 14.36 -29.43 -17.20
C VAL A 293 14.55 -30.10 -18.56
N ARG A 294 15.54 -30.98 -18.69
CA ARG A 294 15.75 -31.76 -19.92
C ARG A 294 14.69 -32.87 -20.08
N VAL A 295 13.99 -32.87 -21.21
CA VAL A 295 12.92 -33.78 -21.59
C VAL A 295 13.40 -34.74 -22.67
N ARG A 296 13.87 -35.92 -22.26
CA ARG A 296 14.36 -36.97 -23.17
C ARG A 296 13.23 -37.72 -23.84
N ALA A 297 13.50 -38.27 -25.04
CA ALA A 297 12.62 -39.24 -25.67
C ALA A 297 12.25 -40.40 -24.72
N GLY A 298 10.96 -40.76 -24.66
CA GLY A 298 10.44 -41.81 -23.79
C GLY A 298 10.18 -41.40 -22.33
N MET A 299 10.49 -40.17 -21.92
CA MET A 299 10.16 -39.69 -20.58
C MET A 299 8.65 -39.44 -20.45
N GLY A 300 8.01 -40.11 -19.48
CA GLY A 300 6.58 -39.93 -19.22
C GLY A 300 6.27 -38.59 -18.55
N SER A 301 5.05 -38.07 -18.74
CA SER A 301 4.58 -36.81 -18.13
C SER A 301 4.73 -36.79 -16.60
N GLN A 302 4.52 -37.93 -15.94
CA GLN A 302 4.72 -38.05 -14.48
C GLN A 302 6.18 -37.88 -14.06
N GLN A 303 7.14 -38.42 -14.84
CA GLN A 303 8.57 -38.25 -14.54
C GLN A 303 9.01 -36.81 -14.72
N ILE A 304 8.46 -36.13 -15.74
CA ILE A 304 8.72 -34.70 -15.99
C ILE A 304 8.11 -33.87 -14.85
N ALA A 305 6.86 -34.11 -14.47
CA ALA A 305 6.20 -33.43 -13.37
C ALA A 305 6.96 -33.61 -12.04
N ALA A 306 7.41 -34.83 -11.73
CA ALA A 306 8.20 -35.09 -10.53
C ALA A 306 9.52 -34.31 -10.52
N ARG A 307 10.21 -34.23 -11.67
CA ARG A 307 11.42 -33.40 -11.81
C ARG A 307 11.12 -31.92 -11.68
N LEU A 308 10.04 -31.44 -12.28
CA LEU A 308 9.64 -30.05 -12.16
C LEU A 308 9.38 -29.68 -10.70
N GLN A 309 8.64 -30.51 -9.96
CA GLN A 309 8.37 -30.30 -8.55
C GLN A 309 9.65 -30.21 -7.69
N GLN A 310 10.66 -31.03 -8.02
CA GLN A 310 11.96 -31.00 -7.35
C GLN A 310 12.80 -29.76 -7.68
N ASN A 311 12.50 -29.08 -8.79
CA ASN A 311 13.25 -27.92 -9.29
C ASN A 311 12.45 -26.61 -9.16
N LEU A 312 11.32 -26.61 -8.45
CA LEU A 312 10.64 -25.38 -8.12
C LEU A 312 11.42 -24.61 -7.06
N ALA A 313 11.61 -23.32 -7.29
CA ALA A 313 12.14 -22.42 -6.25
C ALA A 313 11.24 -22.40 -5.01
N ARG A 314 9.92 -22.59 -5.20
CA ARG A 314 8.90 -22.56 -4.15
C ARG A 314 7.82 -23.63 -4.40
N PRO A 315 7.21 -24.20 -3.36
CA PRO A 315 6.19 -25.23 -3.52
C PRO A 315 4.90 -24.74 -4.21
N ARG A 316 4.67 -23.42 -4.28
CA ARG A 316 3.52 -22.80 -4.94
C ARG A 316 3.96 -21.63 -5.83
N PRO A 317 3.25 -21.36 -6.94
CA PRO A 317 2.08 -22.09 -7.44
C PRO A 317 2.48 -23.48 -7.95
N ASP A 318 1.54 -24.41 -7.96
CA ASP A 318 1.82 -25.79 -8.34
C ASP A 318 1.82 -25.94 -9.87
N VAL A 319 2.69 -26.82 -10.39
CA VAL A 319 2.74 -27.13 -11.82
C VAL A 319 1.90 -28.38 -12.06
N PRO A 320 0.95 -28.37 -13.01
CA PRO A 320 0.07 -29.50 -13.24
C PRO A 320 0.86 -30.78 -13.56
N ARG A 321 0.39 -31.91 -13.04
CA ARG A 321 1.01 -33.24 -13.24
C ARG A 321 1.05 -33.70 -14.70
N ARG A 322 0.28 -33.05 -15.58
CA ARG A 322 0.22 -33.33 -17.02
C ARG A 322 0.46 -32.02 -17.77
N LEU A 323 1.47 -32.02 -18.62
CA LEU A 323 1.81 -30.94 -19.54
C LEU A 323 1.55 -31.41 -20.97
N ASP A 324 1.15 -30.48 -21.84
CA ASP A 324 1.05 -30.73 -23.27
C ASP A 324 2.43 -30.60 -23.92
N LEU A 325 3.18 -31.70 -23.90
CA LEU A 325 4.53 -31.74 -24.45
C LEU A 325 4.54 -31.64 -25.97
N GLN A 326 3.42 -31.96 -26.64
CA GLN A 326 3.34 -31.82 -28.09
C GLN A 326 3.24 -30.35 -28.45
N ALA A 327 2.30 -29.61 -27.85
CA ALA A 327 2.17 -28.17 -28.03
C ALA A 327 3.47 -27.45 -27.65
N ALA A 328 4.11 -27.84 -26.55
CA ALA A 328 5.39 -27.29 -26.12
C ALA A 328 6.51 -27.41 -27.17
N ARG A 329 6.48 -28.43 -28.05
CA ARG A 329 7.47 -28.63 -29.13
C ARG A 329 7.16 -27.86 -30.40
N THR A 330 5.87 -27.66 -30.70
CA THR A 330 5.46 -27.09 -32.00
C THR A 330 5.25 -25.58 -31.96
N GLY A 331 4.99 -25.00 -30.78
CA GLY A 331 4.74 -23.56 -30.67
C GLY A 331 4.71 -23.00 -29.24
N GLY A 332 4.86 -23.86 -28.23
CA GLY A 332 4.69 -23.49 -26.82
C GLY A 332 3.27 -23.80 -26.33
N ALA A 333 3.12 -23.80 -25.02
CA ALA A 333 1.87 -23.96 -24.30
C ALA A 333 1.90 -23.11 -23.03
N HIS A 334 0.79 -23.04 -22.30
CA HIS A 334 0.72 -22.37 -21.01
C HIS A 334 0.03 -23.24 -19.97
N ILE A 335 0.33 -22.97 -18.70
CA ILE A 335 -0.44 -23.48 -17.57
C ILE A 335 -1.37 -22.37 -17.08
N ALA A 336 -2.56 -22.74 -16.62
CA ALA A 336 -3.55 -21.81 -16.09
C ALA A 336 -4.11 -22.34 -14.76
N ASP A 337 -4.62 -21.43 -13.93
CA ASP A 337 -5.33 -21.78 -12.71
C ASP A 337 -6.74 -22.35 -13.02
N ALA A 338 -7.47 -22.73 -11.96
CA ALA A 338 -8.83 -23.27 -12.10
C ALA A 338 -9.85 -22.28 -12.71
N ARG A 339 -9.52 -20.98 -12.77
CA ARG A 339 -10.33 -19.92 -13.36
C ARG A 339 -9.91 -19.61 -14.80
N GLY A 340 -8.90 -20.31 -15.32
CA GLY A 340 -8.35 -20.09 -16.65
C GLY A 340 -7.37 -18.91 -16.72
N VAL A 341 -6.89 -18.38 -15.59
CA VAL A 341 -5.87 -17.32 -15.58
C VAL A 341 -4.52 -17.95 -15.86
N CYS A 342 -3.82 -17.47 -16.90
CA CYS A 342 -2.48 -17.95 -17.23
C CYS A 342 -1.50 -17.74 -16.05
N LEU A 343 -0.75 -18.80 -15.70
CA LEU A 343 0.26 -18.79 -14.64
C LEU A 343 1.68 -18.72 -15.18
N ALA A 344 1.96 -19.44 -16.27
CA ALA A 344 3.25 -19.41 -16.97
C ALA A 344 3.13 -20.03 -18.36
N ASP A 345 3.93 -19.52 -19.30
CA ASP A 345 4.17 -20.14 -20.60
C ASP A 345 5.32 -21.14 -20.50
N TYR A 346 5.30 -22.19 -21.33
CA TYR A 346 6.37 -23.16 -21.44
C TYR A 346 6.58 -23.66 -22.86
N ARG A 347 7.84 -23.96 -23.20
CA ARG A 347 8.22 -24.52 -24.51
C ARG A 347 9.38 -25.49 -24.36
N ILE A 348 9.51 -26.43 -25.29
CA ILE A 348 10.71 -27.28 -25.38
C ILE A 348 11.60 -26.72 -26.48
N ASP A 349 12.83 -26.35 -26.12
CA ASP A 349 13.83 -25.83 -27.06
C ASP A 349 14.51 -26.94 -27.88
N GLU A 350 15.43 -26.53 -28.76
CA GLU A 350 16.21 -27.43 -29.64
C GLU A 350 17.12 -28.39 -28.85
N ASP A 351 17.51 -28.01 -27.63
CA ASP A 351 18.32 -28.83 -26.71
C ASP A 351 17.47 -29.80 -25.86
N GLU A 352 16.20 -29.96 -26.23
CA GLU A 352 15.19 -30.73 -25.51
C GLU A 352 14.98 -30.28 -24.06
N ARG A 353 15.12 -28.98 -23.77
CA ARG A 353 14.86 -28.42 -22.44
C ARG A 353 13.50 -27.76 -22.40
N LEU A 354 12.68 -28.17 -21.44
CA LEU A 354 11.45 -27.49 -21.09
C LEU A 354 11.79 -26.19 -20.36
N GLN A 355 11.59 -25.07 -21.04
CA GLN A 355 11.81 -23.71 -20.56
C GLN A 355 10.48 -23.07 -20.16
N TRP A 356 10.53 -22.12 -19.23
CA TRP A 356 9.39 -21.39 -18.70
C TRP A 356 9.58 -19.90 -18.90
N SER A 357 8.49 -19.18 -19.11
CA SER A 357 8.48 -17.72 -19.23
C SER A 357 7.15 -17.14 -18.77
N LEU A 358 7.15 -15.84 -18.46
CA LEU A 358 5.93 -15.04 -18.34
C LEU A 358 5.83 -14.16 -19.58
N GLY A 359 5.04 -14.54 -20.58
CA GLY A 359 4.75 -13.68 -21.71
C GLY A 359 3.84 -12.50 -21.31
N GLU A 360 3.82 -11.44 -22.11
CA GLU A 360 3.02 -10.24 -21.83
C GLU A 360 1.51 -10.55 -21.73
N ALA A 361 1.01 -11.43 -22.59
CA ALA A 361 -0.38 -11.89 -22.54
C ALA A 361 -0.70 -12.64 -21.24
N CYS A 362 0.24 -13.46 -20.75
CA CYS A 362 0.11 -14.19 -19.50
C CYS A 362 0.13 -13.22 -18.31
N MET A 363 1.11 -12.30 -18.27
CA MET A 363 1.21 -11.27 -17.24
C MET A 363 -0.05 -10.39 -17.19
N ASN A 364 -0.56 -9.95 -18.34
CA ASN A 364 -1.77 -9.14 -18.38
C ASN A 364 -2.99 -9.87 -17.81
N GLN A 365 -3.14 -11.18 -18.05
CA GLN A 365 -4.20 -11.97 -17.41
C GLN A 365 -4.03 -12.05 -15.89
N GLN A 366 -2.80 -12.18 -15.41
CA GLN A 366 -2.52 -12.17 -13.96
C GLN A 366 -2.86 -10.81 -13.35
N ILE A 367 -2.42 -9.71 -13.96
CA ILE A 367 -2.71 -8.34 -13.52
C ILE A 367 -4.23 -8.12 -13.47
N ALA A 368 -4.96 -8.53 -14.52
CA ALA A 368 -6.43 -8.47 -14.55
C ALA A 368 -7.10 -9.20 -13.38
N ALA A 369 -6.51 -10.31 -12.93
CA ALA A 369 -7.01 -11.09 -11.81
C ALA A 369 -6.57 -10.54 -10.44
N ILE A 370 -5.42 -9.88 -10.38
CA ILE A 370 -4.78 -9.36 -9.16
C ILE A 370 -5.33 -7.99 -8.76
N LEU A 371 -5.50 -7.06 -9.71
CA LEU A 371 -5.90 -5.68 -9.37
C LEU A 371 -7.24 -5.58 -8.60
N PRO A 372 -8.32 -6.32 -8.96
CA PRO A 372 -9.55 -6.29 -8.16
C PRO A 372 -9.36 -6.82 -6.73
N LEU A 373 -8.45 -7.78 -6.55
CA LEU A 373 -8.09 -8.32 -5.24
C LEU A 373 -7.31 -7.28 -4.42
N ALA A 374 -6.31 -6.64 -5.03
CA ALA A 374 -5.54 -5.56 -4.40
C ALA A 374 -6.43 -4.40 -3.97
N ALA A 375 -7.38 -3.99 -4.83
CA ALA A 375 -8.37 -2.96 -4.52
C ALA A 375 -9.28 -3.37 -3.35
N ASN A 376 -9.69 -4.64 -3.27
CA ASN A 376 -10.50 -5.17 -2.16
C ASN A 376 -9.77 -5.14 -0.81
N TYR A 377 -8.49 -5.53 -0.78
CA TYR A 377 -7.68 -5.45 0.43
C TYR A 377 -7.36 -4.00 0.81
N SER A 378 -7.16 -3.13 -0.18
CA SER A 378 -6.97 -1.69 0.05
C SER A 378 -8.21 -1.06 0.69
N ALA A 379 -9.42 -1.38 0.20
CA ALA A 379 -10.68 -0.90 0.77
C ALA A 379 -10.85 -1.39 2.21
N ALA A 380 -10.63 -2.69 2.45
CA ALA A 380 -10.73 -3.25 3.79
C ALA A 380 -9.69 -2.68 4.77
N LEU A 381 -8.47 -2.36 4.31
CA LEU A 381 -7.47 -1.67 5.15
C LEU A 381 -7.91 -0.25 5.48
N LEU A 382 -8.50 0.49 4.53
CA LEU A 382 -9.05 1.82 4.81
C LEU A 382 -10.18 1.74 5.84
N ASP A 383 -11.14 0.83 5.68
CA ASP A 383 -12.18 0.61 6.68
C ASP A 383 -11.58 0.27 8.04
N TRP A 384 -10.54 -0.56 8.09
CA TRP A 384 -9.85 -0.88 9.33
C TRP A 384 -9.13 0.33 9.95
N LEU A 385 -8.46 1.18 9.16
CA LEU A 385 -7.80 2.38 9.66
C LEU A 385 -8.81 3.39 10.23
N PHE A 386 -9.99 3.49 9.62
CA PHE A 386 -11.05 4.42 10.00
C PHE A 386 -12.18 3.77 10.83
N ARG A 387 -11.98 2.55 11.34
CA ARG A 387 -13.00 1.77 12.08
C ARG A 387 -13.50 2.39 13.38
N GLY A 388 -12.78 3.38 13.91
CA GLY A 388 -13.13 4.09 15.14
C GLY A 388 -14.14 5.22 14.89
N ALA A 389 -15.38 5.02 15.31
CA ALA A 389 -16.43 6.04 15.27
C ALA A 389 -17.12 6.19 16.62
N LEU A 390 -17.60 7.40 16.91
CA LEU A 390 -18.33 7.77 18.12
C LEU A 390 -19.58 8.56 17.76
N ALA A 391 -20.74 8.11 18.23
CA ALA A 391 -21.97 8.85 18.12
C ALA A 391 -22.16 9.75 19.36
N ILE A 392 -22.43 11.03 19.12
CA ILE A 392 -22.63 12.05 20.15
C ILE A 392 -24.10 12.49 20.11
N ALA A 393 -24.76 12.52 21.26
CA ALA A 393 -26.13 13.00 21.40
C ALA A 393 -26.28 13.95 22.59
N VAL A 394 -27.17 14.93 22.47
CA VAL A 394 -27.59 15.78 23.59
C VAL A 394 -28.62 15.01 24.42
N ALA A 395 -28.39 14.89 25.72
CA ALA A 395 -29.27 14.26 26.69
C ALA A 395 -29.72 15.28 27.76
N GLU A 396 -30.74 14.94 28.55
CA GLU A 396 -31.27 15.84 29.60
C GLU A 396 -30.20 16.33 30.59
N GLN A 397 -29.15 15.52 30.82
CA GLN A 397 -28.08 15.82 31.79
C GLN A 397 -26.75 16.22 31.13
N GLY A 398 -26.71 16.48 29.82
CA GLY A 398 -25.48 16.89 29.12
C GLY A 398 -25.30 16.18 27.78
N ILE A 399 -24.13 15.59 27.57
CA ILE A 399 -23.78 14.87 26.33
C ILE A 399 -23.68 13.37 26.62
N ALA A 400 -24.19 12.55 25.71
CA ALA A 400 -23.99 11.10 25.68
C ALA A 400 -23.07 10.74 24.51
N VAL A 401 -22.09 9.88 24.76
CA VAL A 401 -21.20 9.32 23.74
C VAL A 401 -21.38 7.81 23.69
N THR A 402 -21.58 7.28 22.50
CA THR A 402 -21.81 5.85 22.26
C THR A 402 -20.99 5.37 21.07
N VAL A 403 -20.75 4.07 20.99
CA VAL A 403 -20.14 3.43 19.81
C VAL A 403 -21.27 3.00 18.88
N PRO A 404 -21.35 3.53 17.64
CA PRO A 404 -22.39 3.16 16.71
C PRO A 404 -22.25 1.69 16.28
N GLU A 405 -23.36 1.09 15.83
CA GLU A 405 -23.34 -0.27 15.29
C GLU A 405 -22.38 -0.37 14.10
N GLY A 406 -21.59 -1.44 14.04
CA GLY A 406 -20.58 -1.67 13.01
C GLY A 406 -19.22 -1.01 13.27
N ALA A 407 -19.10 -0.06 14.20
CA ALA A 407 -17.82 0.50 14.60
C ALA A 407 -17.03 -0.43 15.53
N ALA A 408 -15.72 -0.26 15.57
CA ALA A 408 -14.85 -1.07 16.43
C ALA A 408 -15.17 -0.82 17.91
N ALA A 409 -15.28 -1.90 18.68
CA ALA A 409 -15.43 -1.84 20.12
C ALA A 409 -14.20 -1.20 20.78
N LEU A 410 -14.43 -0.28 21.71
CA LEU A 410 -13.36 0.40 22.44
C LEU A 410 -12.80 -0.51 23.55
N GLY A 411 -11.48 -0.63 23.61
CA GLY A 411 -10.74 -1.28 24.69
C GLY A 411 -10.23 -0.25 25.70
N ALA A 412 -9.02 -0.49 26.23
CA ALA A 412 -8.36 0.45 27.13
C ALA A 412 -7.92 1.71 26.40
N GLY A 413 -8.14 2.89 27.01
CA GLY A 413 -7.73 4.16 26.43
C GLY A 413 -8.33 5.36 27.13
N THR A 414 -8.25 6.52 26.48
CA THR A 414 -8.71 7.79 27.02
C THR A 414 -9.74 8.42 26.10
N LEU A 415 -10.91 8.78 26.65
CA LEU A 415 -11.94 9.57 25.97
C LEU A 415 -11.80 11.05 26.35
N SER A 416 -11.63 11.90 25.35
CA SER A 416 -11.56 13.36 25.47
C SER A 416 -12.69 14.00 24.71
N LEU A 417 -13.23 15.09 25.27
CA LEU A 417 -14.35 15.81 24.70
C LEU A 417 -13.96 17.26 24.49
N TYR A 418 -14.50 17.83 23.43
CA TYR A 418 -14.21 19.19 23.04
C TYR A 418 -15.48 19.90 22.57
N TRP A 419 -15.46 21.21 22.62
CA TRP A 419 -16.48 22.05 22.00
C TRP A 419 -15.81 23.12 21.13
N ASP A 420 -16.48 23.49 20.04
CA ASP A 420 -16.05 24.57 19.16
C ASP A 420 -16.89 25.83 19.41
N ASP A 421 -16.24 26.99 19.54
CA ASP A 421 -16.92 28.29 19.59
C ASP A 421 -17.36 28.76 18.19
N ALA A 422 -18.04 29.92 18.10
CA ALA A 422 -18.47 30.51 16.84
C ALA A 422 -17.33 30.86 15.85
N ARG A 423 -16.08 30.90 16.30
CA ARG A 423 -14.88 31.13 15.49
C ARG A 423 -14.21 29.82 15.07
N GLY A 424 -14.74 28.68 15.49
CA GLY A 424 -14.17 27.35 15.26
C GLY A 424 -12.97 27.02 16.15
N VAL A 425 -12.79 27.76 17.25
CA VAL A 425 -11.76 27.49 18.26
C VAL A 425 -12.24 26.37 19.16
N ARG A 426 -11.49 25.26 19.17
CA ARG A 426 -11.73 24.06 19.95
C ARG A 426 -11.14 24.21 21.34
N SER A 427 -11.95 23.90 22.35
CA SER A 427 -11.54 23.87 23.76
C SER A 427 -11.98 22.56 24.42
N PRO A 428 -11.23 22.03 25.40
CA PRO A 428 -11.65 20.86 26.16
C PRO A 428 -13.01 21.07 26.85
N LEU A 429 -13.84 20.03 26.87
CA LEU A 429 -15.11 19.95 27.59
C LEU A 429 -14.96 19.02 28.79
N GLY A 430 -14.34 19.52 29.85
CA GLY A 430 -14.05 18.75 31.06
C GLY A 430 -12.71 18.03 31.03
N ALA A 431 -12.50 17.14 32.01
CA ALA A 431 -11.32 16.29 32.11
C ALA A 431 -11.45 15.07 31.19
N ALA A 432 -10.31 14.56 30.73
CA ALA A 432 -10.26 13.30 30.00
C ALA A 432 -10.69 12.13 30.89
N ILE A 433 -11.36 11.15 30.29
CA ILE A 433 -11.95 9.99 30.97
C ILE A 433 -11.15 8.74 30.60
N GLU A 434 -10.56 8.09 31.59
CA GLU A 434 -9.93 6.79 31.40
C GLU A 434 -10.99 5.70 31.23
N MET A 435 -10.89 4.95 30.14
CA MET A 435 -11.81 3.88 29.79
C MET A 435 -11.13 2.52 30.01
N SER A 436 -11.78 1.66 30.79
CA SER A 436 -11.42 0.25 30.95
C SER A 436 -12.54 -0.70 30.49
N ALA A 437 -13.74 -0.17 30.20
CA ALA A 437 -14.93 -0.84 29.68
C ALA A 437 -15.89 0.21 29.09
N PRO A 438 -16.85 -0.16 28.23
CA PRO A 438 -17.85 0.79 27.69
C PRO A 438 -18.74 1.29 28.83
N GLN A 439 -18.44 2.48 29.35
CA GLN A 439 -19.27 3.19 30.33
C GLN A 439 -19.74 4.51 29.75
N GLN A 440 -21.02 4.81 29.96
CA GLN A 440 -21.56 6.15 29.80
C GLN A 440 -21.01 7.02 30.93
N ALA A 441 -20.13 7.97 30.61
CA ALA A 441 -19.72 8.99 31.56
C ALA A 441 -20.73 10.15 31.51
N PRO A 442 -21.20 10.68 32.66
CA PRO A 442 -21.94 11.94 32.66
C PRO A 442 -20.99 13.07 32.26
N ILE A 443 -21.26 13.69 31.11
CA ILE A 443 -20.41 14.72 30.50
C ILE A 443 -21.03 16.10 30.77
N PRO A 444 -20.22 17.11 31.15
CA PRO A 444 -20.71 18.47 31.31
C PRO A 444 -21.47 18.97 30.07
N ALA A 445 -22.56 19.71 30.28
CA ALA A 445 -23.22 20.40 29.18
C ALA A 445 -22.24 21.38 28.49
N PRO A 446 -22.25 21.46 27.15
CA PRO A 446 -21.41 22.42 26.44
C PRO A 446 -21.83 23.86 26.81
N PRO A 447 -20.90 24.84 26.74
CA PRO A 447 -21.23 26.25 26.91
C PRO A 447 -22.33 26.71 25.95
N ALA A 448 -23.11 27.72 26.36
CA ALA A 448 -24.25 28.21 25.56
C ALA A 448 -23.85 28.79 24.19
N ASP A 449 -22.60 29.20 24.01
CA ASP A 449 -22.04 29.70 22.76
C ASP A 449 -21.36 28.62 21.89
N ALA A 450 -21.35 27.37 22.33
CA ALA A 450 -20.83 26.25 21.56
C ALA A 450 -21.62 26.05 20.26
N LYS A 451 -20.89 25.77 19.17
CA LYS A 451 -21.43 25.48 17.84
C LYS A 451 -21.26 24.03 17.41
N ALA A 452 -20.38 23.30 18.07
CA ALA A 452 -20.24 21.87 17.88
C ALA A 452 -19.60 21.24 19.11
N VAL A 453 -19.79 19.92 19.23
CA VAL A 453 -19.09 19.04 20.15
C VAL A 453 -18.30 18.02 19.34
N ALA A 454 -17.10 17.68 19.81
CA ALA A 454 -16.31 16.59 19.25
C ALA A 454 -15.87 15.64 20.37
N ALA A 455 -15.78 14.36 20.02
CA ALA A 455 -15.27 13.31 20.89
C ALA A 455 -14.05 12.66 20.24
N LEU A 456 -13.07 12.31 21.07
CA LEU A 456 -11.85 11.61 20.69
C LEU A 456 -11.63 10.48 21.67
N PHE A 457 -11.56 9.25 21.19
CA PHE A 457 -10.98 8.14 21.93
C PHE A 457 -9.59 7.85 21.36
N ARG A 458 -8.58 7.72 22.22
CA ARG A 458 -7.24 7.21 21.87
C ARG A 458 -6.90 6.04 22.77
N GLY A 459 -6.63 4.89 22.16
CA GLY A 459 -6.36 3.67 22.90
C GLY A 459 -6.19 2.46 22.00
N GLN A 460 -6.78 1.34 22.42
CA GLN A 460 -6.84 0.11 21.66
C GLN A 460 -8.29 -0.32 21.42
N ASP A 461 -8.52 -1.12 20.39
CA ASP A 461 -9.78 -1.84 20.23
C ASP A 461 -9.82 -3.13 21.06
N ALA A 462 -10.91 -3.89 20.95
CA ALA A 462 -11.08 -5.16 21.65
C ALA A 462 -10.06 -6.25 21.25
N ALA A 463 -9.37 -6.10 20.11
CA ALA A 463 -8.30 -6.99 19.66
C ALA A 463 -6.91 -6.54 20.13
N GLY A 464 -6.81 -5.41 20.84
CA GLY A 464 -5.54 -4.83 21.29
C GLY A 464 -4.83 -4.00 20.23
N GLU A 465 -5.46 -3.75 19.08
CA GLU A 465 -4.86 -2.95 18.01
C GLU A 465 -5.04 -1.45 18.29
N PRO A 466 -4.06 -0.60 17.93
CA PRO A 466 -4.20 0.85 18.07
C PRO A 466 -5.49 1.37 17.42
N LEU A 467 -6.22 2.18 18.17
CA LEU A 467 -7.49 2.75 17.74
C LEU A 467 -7.54 4.25 18.08
N VAL A 468 -7.94 5.03 17.08
CA VAL A 468 -8.44 6.39 17.29
C VAL A 468 -9.89 6.41 16.81
N ALA A 469 -10.81 6.79 17.69
CA ALA A 469 -12.21 6.99 17.33
C ALA A 469 -12.57 8.46 17.44
N ALA A 470 -13.30 8.96 16.44
CA ALA A 470 -13.77 10.34 16.41
C ALA A 470 -15.30 10.36 16.43
N GLY A 471 -15.86 11.45 16.93
CA GLY A 471 -17.26 11.81 16.76
C GLY A 471 -17.41 13.31 16.63
N TYR A 472 -18.39 13.77 15.86
CA TYR A 472 -18.68 15.18 15.67
C TYR A 472 -20.19 15.43 15.66
N LEU A 473 -20.62 16.46 16.39
CA LEU A 473 -22.02 16.89 16.46
C LEU A 473 -22.10 18.42 16.33
N PRO A 474 -22.66 18.96 15.24
CA PRO A 474 -23.04 20.38 15.20
C PRO A 474 -24.22 20.64 16.17
N LEU A 475 -24.20 21.80 16.84
CA LEU A 475 -25.22 22.23 17.81
C LEU A 475 -26.17 23.29 17.26
#